data_AF-A0A9P5UG21-F1
#
_entry.id   AF-A0A9P5UG21-F1
#
_cell.length_a   1.000
_cell.length_b   1.000
_cell.length_c   1.000
_cell.angle_alpha   90.00
_cell.angle_beta   90.00
_cell.angle_gamma   90.00
#
_symmetry.space_group_name_H-M   'P 1'
#
loop_
_entity.id
_entity.type
_entity.pdbx_description
1 polymer ?
#
loop_
_entity_poly.entity_id
_entity_poly.type
_entity_poly.pdbx_seq_one_letter_code
_entity_poly.pdbx_strand_id
1 'polypeptide(L)'
;LSEGNAIEVDLNAADFDAALGAHTAKPGTKKQRGSKADMRRTYSLTELLQRGFQHIKWDGITPFPLIDCFGRIVGVLAGQPGSGYASELSDAFEEMMREGREAGLEATSPEGASARGWFPAFNCGASMGMGNPHPVQLDPKNMTEVLERLVGRKSVRRMAMYQNAAFSLWAPRVYEVYENTMKTMWEKMPSLRNNFPGGVFGAAAFNFG
;
A
#
# COMPACT_ATOMS: atom_id res chain seq x y z
N LEU A 1 -7.10 11.06 -30.04
CA LEU A 1 -6.49 10.53 -28.80
C LEU A 1 -5.15 11.24 -28.70
N SER A 2 -5.06 12.28 -27.88
CA SER A 2 -3.81 13.02 -27.65
C SER A 2 -2.74 12.05 -27.16
N GLU A 3 -1.51 12.20 -27.66
CA GLU A 3 -0.32 11.48 -27.20
C GLU A 3 -0.35 11.40 -25.66
N GLY A 4 -0.49 10.19 -25.13
CA GLY A 4 -0.76 9.99 -23.70
C GLY A 4 0.50 10.18 -22.88
N ASN A 5 0.37 10.83 -21.72
CA ASN A 5 1.39 10.99 -20.69
C ASN A 5 1.70 9.65 -19.97
N ALA A 6 2.00 8.59 -20.70
CA ALA A 6 2.45 7.32 -20.13
C ALA A 6 3.96 7.36 -19.92
N ILE A 7 4.43 6.69 -18.87
CA ILE A 7 5.86 6.48 -18.63
C ILE A 7 6.20 5.10 -19.17
N GLU A 8 6.88 5.06 -20.30
CA GLU A 8 7.32 3.83 -20.93
C GLU A 8 8.59 3.31 -20.25
N VAL A 9 8.58 2.02 -19.92
CA VAL A 9 9.74 1.30 -19.41
C VAL A 9 10.13 0.20 -20.38
N ASP A 10 11.41 0.16 -20.76
CA ASP A 10 11.97 -0.84 -21.66
C ASP A 10 12.20 -2.17 -20.93
N LEU A 11 11.09 -2.78 -20.52
CA LEU A 11 11.04 -4.07 -19.84
C LEU A 11 9.78 -4.80 -20.28
N ASN A 12 9.85 -6.12 -20.31
CA ASN A 12 8.70 -6.99 -20.53
C ASN A 12 8.21 -7.48 -19.17
N ALA A 13 7.06 -7.00 -18.72
CA ALA A 13 6.52 -7.34 -17.40
C ALA A 13 6.24 -8.83 -17.20
N ALA A 14 6.03 -9.60 -18.28
CA ALA A 14 5.81 -11.06 -18.18
C ALA A 14 7.10 -11.84 -17.92
N ASP A 15 8.28 -11.24 -18.08
CA ASP A 15 9.54 -11.91 -17.83
C ASP A 15 9.87 -11.99 -16.32
N PHE A 16 9.13 -11.26 -15.48
CA PHE A 16 9.29 -11.32 -14.02
C PHE A 16 8.53 -12.51 -13.43
N ASP A 17 9.16 -13.24 -12.51
CA ASP A 17 8.52 -14.32 -11.74
C ASP A 17 7.22 -13.88 -11.06
N ALA A 18 7.11 -12.58 -10.71
CA ALA A 18 5.92 -11.98 -10.13
C ALA A 18 4.68 -12.00 -11.06
N ALA A 19 4.88 -12.11 -12.37
CA ALA A 19 3.82 -12.17 -13.36
C ALA A 19 3.28 -13.59 -13.61
N LEU A 20 3.99 -14.63 -13.15
CA LEU A 20 3.66 -16.04 -13.40
C LEU A 20 2.67 -16.63 -12.40
N GLY A 21 2.34 -15.90 -11.32
CA GLY A 21 1.37 -16.35 -10.32
C GLY A 21 1.53 -15.64 -8.97
N ALA A 22 1.05 -16.29 -7.90
CA ALA A 22 1.21 -15.78 -6.53
C ALA A 22 2.69 -15.84 -6.11
N HIS A 23 3.41 -14.72 -6.31
CA HIS A 23 4.81 -14.62 -5.91
C HIS A 23 4.92 -14.08 -4.49
N THR A 24 5.40 -14.91 -3.56
CA THR A 24 5.87 -14.43 -2.26
C THR A 24 7.32 -14.02 -2.41
N ALA A 25 7.59 -12.72 -2.46
CA ALA A 25 8.96 -12.20 -2.51
C ALA A 25 9.73 -12.70 -1.29
N LYS A 26 10.59 -13.71 -1.50
CA LYS A 26 11.57 -14.10 -0.47
C LYS A 26 12.57 -12.95 -0.39
N PRO A 27 12.92 -12.45 0.79
CA PRO A 27 13.71 -11.22 0.87
C PRO A 27 15.18 -11.38 0.39
N GLY A 28 15.52 -12.43 -0.35
CA GLY A 28 16.88 -12.75 -0.82
C GLY A 28 17.75 -13.36 0.27
N THR A 29 18.90 -13.90 -0.11
CA THR A 29 19.93 -14.40 0.81
C THR A 29 20.64 -13.23 1.51
N LYS A 30 21.26 -13.48 2.68
CA LYS A 30 22.08 -12.46 3.37
C LYS A 30 23.19 -11.90 2.47
N LYS A 31 23.73 -12.73 1.57
CA LYS A 31 24.75 -12.32 0.59
C LYS A 31 24.20 -11.31 -0.44
N GLN A 32 22.95 -11.48 -0.87
CA GLN A 32 22.29 -10.57 -1.83
C GLN A 32 21.86 -9.25 -1.19
N ARG A 33 21.51 -9.24 0.10
CA ARG A 33 21.05 -8.03 0.81
C ARG A 33 22.17 -7.06 1.21
N GLY A 34 23.42 -7.51 1.20
CA GLY A 34 24.54 -6.74 1.74
C GLY A 34 24.56 -6.69 3.27
N SER A 35 25.40 -5.80 3.82
CA SER A 35 25.49 -5.58 5.26
C SER A 35 24.29 -4.78 5.80
N LYS A 36 24.11 -4.77 7.13
CA LYS A 36 23.11 -3.89 7.76
C LYS A 36 23.35 -2.41 7.46
N ALA A 37 24.60 -2.01 7.25
CA ALA A 37 24.95 -0.65 6.87
C ALA A 37 24.50 -0.36 5.42
N ASP A 38 24.72 -1.31 4.50
CA ASP A 38 24.29 -1.16 3.10
C ASP A 38 22.78 -1.03 2.97
N MET A 39 22.03 -1.85 3.72
CA MET A 39 20.56 -1.80 3.75
C MET A 39 20.01 -0.50 4.34
N ARG A 40 20.78 0.20 5.18
CA ARG A 40 20.38 1.44 5.87
C ARG A 40 20.92 2.69 5.20
N ARG A 41 21.72 2.55 4.14
CA ARG A 41 22.28 3.67 3.42
C ARG A 41 21.16 4.47 2.77
N THR A 42 21.11 5.76 3.08
CA THR A 42 20.31 6.72 2.34
C THR A 42 21.09 7.19 1.11
N TYR A 43 20.37 7.47 0.03
CA TYR A 43 20.94 8.00 -1.20
C TYR A 43 20.35 9.38 -1.46
N SER A 44 21.20 10.34 -1.78
CA SER A 44 20.78 11.60 -2.36
C SER A 44 20.21 11.39 -3.77
N LEU A 45 19.41 12.35 -4.24
CA LEU A 45 18.93 12.34 -5.63
C LEU A 45 20.10 12.28 -6.62
N THR A 46 21.16 13.05 -6.38
CA THR A 46 22.36 13.05 -7.23
C THR A 46 23.00 11.67 -7.31
N GLU A 47 23.14 10.95 -6.20
CA GLU A 47 23.68 9.60 -6.19
C GLU A 47 22.79 8.61 -6.95
N LEU A 48 21.46 8.73 -6.84
CA LEU A 48 20.53 7.88 -7.60
C LEU A 48 20.63 8.15 -9.11
N LEU A 49 20.70 9.42 -9.51
CA LEU A 49 20.89 9.78 -10.92
C LEU A 49 22.22 9.25 -11.47
N GLN A 50 23.30 9.36 -10.71
CA GLN A 50 24.61 8.79 -11.08
C GLN A 50 24.60 7.26 -11.19
N ARG A 51 23.67 6.59 -10.51
CA ARG A 51 23.44 5.14 -10.60
C ARG A 51 22.52 4.73 -11.75
N GLY A 52 22.06 5.68 -12.56
CA GLY A 52 21.18 5.43 -13.71
C GLY A 52 19.69 5.40 -13.38
N PHE A 53 19.28 5.80 -12.16
CA PHE A 53 17.86 6.00 -11.88
C PHE A 53 17.34 7.23 -12.63
N GLN A 54 16.06 7.20 -12.99
CA GLN A 54 15.36 8.32 -13.57
C GLN A 54 14.50 9.03 -12.53
N HIS A 55 14.53 10.36 -12.54
CA HIS A 55 13.66 11.17 -11.69
C HIS A 55 12.43 11.63 -12.48
N ILE A 56 11.28 11.09 -12.09
CA ILE A 56 9.98 11.49 -12.63
C ILE A 56 9.44 12.60 -11.74
N LYS A 57 9.36 13.82 -12.28
CA LYS A 57 8.68 14.92 -11.60
C LYS A 57 7.17 14.73 -11.73
N TRP A 58 6.49 14.60 -10.60
CA TRP A 58 5.06 14.41 -10.55
C TRP A 58 4.41 15.47 -9.67
N ASP A 59 3.29 16.04 -10.13
CA ASP A 59 2.52 17.06 -9.40
C ASP A 59 1.65 16.45 -8.28
N GLY A 60 1.51 15.13 -8.23
CA GLY A 60 0.59 14.43 -7.31
C GLY A 60 -0.88 14.50 -7.74
N ILE A 61 -1.17 15.05 -8.92
CA ILE A 61 -2.54 15.32 -9.40
C ILE A 61 -2.83 14.60 -10.69
N THR A 62 -1.99 14.81 -11.70
CA THR A 62 -2.18 14.26 -13.03
C THR A 62 -1.86 12.77 -13.02
N PRO A 63 -2.75 11.88 -13.46
CA PRO A 63 -2.45 10.45 -13.44
C PRO A 63 -1.40 10.08 -14.52
N PHE A 64 -0.44 9.22 -14.15
CA PHE A 64 0.57 8.67 -15.07
C PHE A 64 0.62 7.14 -14.96
N PRO A 65 0.19 6.39 -15.98
CA PRO A 65 0.43 4.95 -16.03
C PRO A 65 1.91 4.69 -16.37
N LEU A 66 2.48 3.71 -15.68
CA LEU A 66 3.76 3.11 -16.06
C LEU A 66 3.44 1.91 -16.95
N ILE A 67 3.91 1.95 -18.19
CA ILE A 67 3.63 0.92 -19.19
C ILE A 67 4.92 0.24 -19.64
N ASP A 68 4.83 -1.06 -19.84
CA ASP A 68 5.93 -1.87 -20.31
C ASP A 68 6.04 -1.85 -21.85
N CYS A 69 7.05 -2.53 -22.42
CA CYS A 69 7.29 -2.51 -23.86
C CYS A 69 6.19 -3.15 -24.73
N PHE A 70 5.18 -3.78 -24.10
CA PHE A 70 3.98 -4.31 -24.76
C PHE A 70 2.72 -3.49 -24.44
N GLY A 71 2.86 -2.34 -23.79
CA GLY A 71 1.75 -1.46 -23.42
C GLY A 71 0.93 -1.93 -22.21
N ARG A 72 1.44 -2.88 -21.40
CA ARG A 72 0.77 -3.32 -20.17
C ARG A 72 1.06 -2.34 -19.04
N ILE A 73 0.01 -1.98 -18.30
CA ILE A 73 0.15 -1.16 -17.09
C ILE A 73 0.78 -2.01 -15.98
N VAL A 74 1.96 -1.60 -15.51
CA VAL A 74 2.70 -2.26 -14.41
C VAL A 74 2.63 -1.47 -13.10
N GLY A 75 2.21 -0.21 -13.18
CA GLY A 75 2.00 0.67 -12.04
C GLY A 75 1.28 1.93 -12.48
N VAL A 76 0.76 2.69 -11.52
CA VAL A 76 0.11 3.96 -11.81
C VAL A 76 0.38 4.98 -10.70
N LEU A 77 0.79 6.17 -11.09
CA LEU A 77 0.67 7.35 -10.26
C LEU A 77 -0.78 7.82 -10.41
N ALA A 78 -1.67 7.42 -9.50
CA ALA A 78 -3.12 7.53 -9.70
C ALA A 78 -3.67 8.97 -9.67
N GLY A 79 -2.90 9.91 -9.13
CA GLY A 79 -3.31 11.30 -8.96
C GLY A 79 -4.01 11.55 -7.64
N GLN A 80 -4.91 12.52 -7.68
CA GLN A 80 -5.92 12.75 -6.67
C GLN A 80 -7.28 12.98 -7.35
N PRO A 81 -8.40 12.71 -6.66
CA PRO A 81 -9.68 13.25 -7.09
C PRO A 81 -9.65 14.80 -6.99
N GLY A 82 -10.71 15.47 -7.44
CA GLY A 82 -10.78 16.93 -7.51
C GLY A 82 -10.52 17.69 -6.19
N SER A 83 -10.76 19.00 -6.20
CA SER A 83 -10.44 19.91 -5.08
C SER A 83 -10.85 19.38 -3.70
N GLY A 84 -9.95 19.45 -2.72
CA GLY A 84 -10.20 19.09 -1.32
C GLY A 84 -9.51 17.82 -0.85
N TYR A 85 -9.10 16.91 -1.75
CA TYR A 85 -8.49 15.64 -1.35
C TYR A 85 -7.17 15.80 -0.60
N ALA A 86 -6.32 16.74 -1.01
CA ALA A 86 -5.09 17.06 -0.28
C ALA A 86 -5.36 17.44 1.19
N SER A 87 -6.42 18.23 1.44
CA SER A 87 -6.83 18.57 2.81
C SER A 87 -7.30 17.33 3.56
N GLU A 88 -8.07 16.45 2.92
CA GLU A 88 -8.52 15.21 3.55
C GLU A 88 -7.34 14.27 3.88
N LEU A 89 -6.28 14.25 3.07
CA LEU A 89 -5.06 13.51 3.38
C LEU A 89 -4.30 14.12 4.56
N SER A 90 -4.22 15.45 4.63
CA SER A 90 -3.67 16.16 5.80
C SER A 90 -4.47 15.83 7.06
N ASP A 91 -5.80 15.86 7.01
CA ASP A 91 -6.67 15.49 8.12
C ASP A 91 -6.44 14.03 8.55
N ALA A 92 -6.34 13.09 7.60
CA ALA A 92 -6.04 11.69 7.91
C ALA A 92 -4.69 11.54 8.61
N PHE A 93 -3.68 12.26 8.16
CA PHE A 93 -2.34 12.26 8.77
C PHE A 93 -2.38 12.84 10.19
N GLU A 94 -2.99 14.01 10.39
CA GLU A 94 -3.07 14.66 11.70
C GLU A 94 -3.84 13.80 12.73
N GLU A 95 -4.96 13.22 12.31
CA GLU A 95 -5.75 12.29 13.12
C GLU A 95 -4.94 11.05 13.50
N MET A 96 -4.23 10.45 12.54
CA MET A 96 -3.36 9.30 12.78
C MET A 96 -2.24 9.63 13.77
N MET A 97 -1.58 10.78 13.61
CA MET A 97 -0.53 11.21 14.53
C MET A 97 -1.08 11.56 15.91
N ARG A 98 -2.28 12.14 16.02
CA ARG A 98 -2.94 12.42 17.30
C ARG A 98 -3.26 11.12 18.04
N GLU A 99 -3.95 10.20 17.39
CA GLU A 99 -4.33 8.91 17.97
C GLU A 99 -3.10 8.08 18.37
N GLY A 100 -2.02 8.14 17.57
CA GLY A 100 -0.75 7.51 17.93
C GLY A 100 -0.13 8.08 19.19
N ARG A 101 -0.08 9.42 19.33
CA ARG A 101 0.43 10.08 20.54
C ARG A 101 -0.41 9.77 21.77
N GLU A 102 -1.74 9.81 21.64
CA GLU A 102 -2.67 9.50 22.73
C GLU A 102 -2.55 8.03 23.19
N ALA A 103 -2.23 7.13 22.26
CA ALA A 103 -1.92 5.73 22.55
C ALA A 103 -0.50 5.50 23.12
N GLY A 104 0.28 6.56 23.34
CA GLY A 104 1.64 6.47 23.86
C GLY A 104 2.64 5.89 22.85
N LEU A 105 2.34 5.94 21.55
CA LEU A 105 3.32 5.57 20.53
C LEU A 105 4.42 6.63 20.46
N GLU A 106 5.66 6.21 20.70
CA GLU A 106 6.83 7.03 20.43
C GLU A 106 7.08 7.11 18.93
N ALA A 107 7.75 8.18 18.48
CA ALA A 107 8.17 8.34 17.08
C ALA A 107 9.11 7.22 16.62
N THR A 108 9.69 6.48 17.56
CA THR A 108 10.53 5.31 17.32
C THR A 108 9.88 4.07 17.91
N SER A 109 9.88 2.96 17.16
CA SER A 109 9.40 1.68 17.69
C SER A 109 10.22 1.25 18.94
N PRO A 110 9.57 0.92 20.07
CA PRO A 110 10.24 0.39 21.26
C PRO A 110 10.95 -0.95 20.99
N GLU A 111 10.47 -1.71 20.00
CA GLU A 111 11.04 -2.98 19.55
C GLU A 111 12.25 -2.80 18.61
N GLY A 112 12.63 -1.54 18.31
CA GLY A 112 13.73 -1.18 17.42
C GLY A 112 13.37 -1.19 15.94
N ALA A 113 14.40 -1.10 15.08
CA ALA A 113 14.25 -1.06 13.62
C ALA A 113 13.55 -2.31 13.07
N SER A 114 12.34 -2.18 12.55
CA SER A 114 11.72 -3.23 11.75
C SER A 114 12.26 -3.19 10.31
N ALA A 115 11.98 -4.23 9.51
CA ALA A 115 12.25 -4.20 8.07
C ALA A 115 11.50 -3.07 7.33
N ARG A 116 10.45 -2.51 7.95
CA ARG A 116 9.61 -1.44 7.38
C ARG A 116 10.07 -0.04 7.77
N GLY A 117 10.93 0.07 8.79
CA GLY A 117 11.40 1.34 9.31
C GLY A 117 11.42 1.39 10.85
N TRP A 118 11.80 2.56 11.36
CA TRP A 118 11.89 2.86 12.79
C TRP A 118 10.58 3.42 13.35
N PHE A 119 9.46 2.80 13.04
CA PHE A 119 8.16 3.25 13.51
C PHE A 119 7.26 2.07 13.90
N PRO A 120 6.34 2.26 14.87
CA PRO A 120 5.29 1.28 15.14
C PRO A 120 4.39 1.08 13.92
N ALA A 121 4.08 -0.17 13.59
CA ALA A 121 3.17 -0.50 12.49
C ALA A 121 2.17 -1.56 12.94
N PHE A 122 0.88 -1.29 12.71
CA PHE A 122 -0.21 -2.17 13.12
C PHE A 122 -1.11 -2.49 11.93
N ASN A 123 -1.58 -3.74 11.85
CA ASN A 123 -2.47 -4.18 10.78
C ASN A 123 -3.83 -4.55 11.36
N CYS A 124 -4.92 -4.28 10.62
CA CYS A 124 -6.27 -4.70 10.97
C CYS A 124 -7.01 -5.25 9.76
N GLY A 125 -8.11 -5.96 9.99
CA GLY A 125 -8.94 -6.59 8.96
C GLY A 125 -8.66 -8.09 8.82
N ALA A 126 -9.00 -8.65 7.67
CA ALA A 126 -8.84 -10.06 7.35
C ALA A 126 -7.59 -10.31 6.50
N SER A 127 -6.86 -11.39 6.80
CA SER A 127 -5.71 -11.84 6.00
C SER A 127 -5.75 -13.35 5.80
N MET A 128 -5.31 -13.81 4.64
CA MET A 128 -5.02 -15.21 4.37
C MET A 128 -3.54 -15.30 3.96
N GLY A 129 -2.68 -15.69 4.91
CA GLY A 129 -1.23 -15.73 4.74
C GLY A 129 -0.53 -16.35 5.95
N MET A 130 0.80 -16.47 5.89
CA MET A 130 1.64 -17.00 6.99
C MET A 130 1.31 -18.45 7.42
N GLY A 131 0.83 -19.28 6.48
CA GLY A 131 0.52 -20.69 6.75
C GLY A 131 -0.91 -20.96 7.24
N ASN A 132 -1.76 -19.94 7.33
CA ASN A 132 -3.18 -20.14 7.66
C ASN A 132 -3.94 -20.74 6.45
N PRO A 133 -4.69 -21.85 6.63
CA PRO A 133 -5.47 -22.47 5.55
C PRO A 133 -6.78 -21.72 5.24
N HIS A 134 -7.18 -20.79 6.11
CA HIS A 134 -8.40 -19.99 6.00
C HIS A 134 -8.09 -18.54 6.35
N PRO A 135 -8.92 -17.57 5.92
CA PRO A 135 -8.76 -16.17 6.32
C PRO A 135 -8.93 -16.05 7.84
N VAL A 136 -8.10 -15.21 8.45
CA VAL A 136 -8.13 -14.92 9.88
C VAL A 136 -8.24 -13.42 10.12
N GLN A 137 -8.85 -13.06 11.25
CA GLN A 137 -8.84 -11.69 11.74
C GLN A 137 -7.45 -11.33 12.24
N LEU A 138 -6.89 -10.23 11.75
CA LEU A 138 -5.64 -9.67 12.25
C LEU A 138 -5.87 -9.08 13.65
N ASP A 139 -4.96 -9.42 14.57
CA ASP A 139 -4.93 -8.94 15.94
C ASP A 139 -3.90 -7.80 16.08
N PRO A 140 -4.34 -6.53 16.18
CA PRO A 140 -3.47 -5.39 16.42
C PRO A 140 -3.09 -5.23 17.90
N LYS A 141 -3.35 -6.24 18.74
CA LYS A 141 -3.09 -6.24 20.19
C LYS A 141 -3.82 -5.08 20.88
N ASN A 142 -3.09 -4.31 21.69
CA ASN A 142 -3.59 -3.14 22.42
C ASN A 142 -4.01 -1.96 21.52
N MET A 143 -3.79 -2.03 20.20
CA MET A 143 -4.15 -0.97 19.27
C MET A 143 -5.53 -1.13 18.62
N THR A 144 -6.31 -2.14 19.02
CA THR A 144 -7.62 -2.42 18.41
C THR A 144 -8.55 -1.20 18.36
N GLU A 145 -8.77 -0.53 19.49
CA GLU A 145 -9.66 0.63 19.56
C GLU A 145 -9.16 1.83 18.75
N VAL A 146 -7.84 2.06 18.75
CA VAL A 146 -7.21 3.13 17.97
C VAL A 146 -7.43 2.91 16.48
N LEU A 147 -7.18 1.69 16.00
CA LEU A 147 -7.37 1.36 14.58
C LEU A 147 -8.84 1.41 14.19
N GLU A 148 -9.76 1.03 15.06
CA GLU A 148 -11.20 1.17 14.82
C GLU A 148 -11.62 2.63 14.67
N ARG A 149 -11.14 3.53 15.54
CA ARG A 149 -11.40 4.96 15.40
C ARG A 149 -10.86 5.49 14.09
N LEU A 150 -9.62 5.14 13.73
CA LEU A 150 -8.98 5.55 12.48
C LEU A 150 -9.73 5.04 11.24
N VAL A 151 -10.06 3.76 11.20
CA VAL A 151 -10.88 3.16 10.12
C VAL A 151 -12.26 3.83 10.01
N GLY A 152 -12.84 4.27 11.14
CA GLY A 152 -14.09 5.01 11.18
C GLY A 152 -14.00 6.47 10.70
N ARG A 153 -12.80 7.08 10.65
CA ARG A 153 -12.63 8.49 10.25
C ARG A 153 -13.01 8.70 8.79
N LYS A 154 -13.72 9.80 8.53
CA LYS A 154 -14.16 10.18 7.19
C LYS A 154 -12.98 10.29 6.21
N SER A 155 -11.90 10.95 6.62
CA SER A 155 -10.69 11.15 5.81
C SER A 155 -10.02 9.83 5.42
N VAL A 156 -9.85 8.91 6.38
CA VAL A 156 -9.29 7.57 6.13
C VAL A 156 -10.19 6.73 5.22
N ARG A 157 -11.50 6.73 5.45
CA ARG A 157 -12.46 6.04 4.56
C ARG A 157 -12.42 6.60 3.15
N ARG A 158 -12.33 7.92 3.01
CA ARG A 158 -12.26 8.60 1.72
C ARG A 158 -10.98 8.23 0.95
N MET A 159 -9.85 8.17 1.64
CA MET A 159 -8.58 7.66 1.10
C MET A 159 -8.72 6.21 0.62
N ALA A 160 -9.29 5.32 1.43
CA ALA A 160 -9.51 3.92 1.06
C ALA A 160 -10.45 3.77 -0.16
N MET A 161 -11.51 4.56 -0.22
CA MET A 161 -12.44 4.55 -1.37
C MET A 161 -11.81 5.11 -2.64
N TYR A 162 -10.95 6.12 -2.54
CA TYR A 162 -10.19 6.60 -3.69
C TYR A 162 -9.24 5.53 -4.21
N GLN A 163 -8.49 4.86 -3.33
CA GLN A 163 -7.63 3.73 -3.71
C GLN A 163 -8.43 2.61 -4.38
N ASN A 164 -9.61 2.30 -3.85
CA ASN A 164 -10.53 1.31 -4.44
C ASN A 164 -10.96 1.71 -5.86
N ALA A 165 -11.35 2.97 -6.07
CA ALA A 165 -11.75 3.49 -7.38
C ALA A 165 -10.57 3.55 -8.37
N ALA A 166 -9.38 3.95 -7.91
CA ALA A 166 -8.18 3.91 -8.73
C ALA A 166 -7.85 2.48 -9.17
N PHE A 167 -7.97 1.51 -8.25
CA PHE A 167 -7.71 0.11 -8.57
C PHE A 167 -8.71 -0.44 -9.58
N SER A 168 -10.01 -0.15 -9.44
CA SER A 168 -11.02 -0.60 -10.41
C SER A 168 -10.84 0.02 -11.79
N LEU A 169 -10.42 1.29 -11.86
CA LEU A 169 -10.15 1.97 -13.12
C LEU A 169 -8.91 1.42 -13.84
N TRP A 170 -7.80 1.27 -13.12
CA TRP A 170 -6.50 0.98 -13.72
C TRP A 170 -6.20 -0.52 -13.89
N ALA A 171 -6.88 -1.39 -13.14
CA ALA A 171 -6.71 -2.84 -13.23
C ALA A 171 -8.04 -3.61 -13.08
N PRO A 172 -9.05 -3.34 -13.93
CA PRO A 172 -10.43 -3.84 -13.75
C PRO A 172 -10.52 -5.37 -13.66
N ARG A 173 -9.71 -6.09 -14.43
CA ARG A 173 -9.69 -7.57 -14.42
C ARG A 173 -9.17 -8.12 -13.08
N VAL A 174 -8.18 -7.47 -12.48
CA VAL A 174 -7.65 -7.87 -11.16
C VAL A 174 -8.63 -7.45 -10.07
N TYR A 175 -9.22 -6.27 -10.21
CA TYR A 175 -10.24 -5.75 -9.32
C TYR A 175 -11.44 -6.70 -9.20
N GLU A 176 -11.96 -7.22 -10.32
CA GLU A 176 -13.06 -8.19 -10.34
C GLU A 176 -12.74 -9.47 -9.54
N VAL A 177 -11.50 -9.96 -9.62
CA VAL A 177 -11.06 -11.11 -8.81
C VAL A 177 -11.08 -10.76 -7.33
N TYR A 178 -10.59 -9.58 -6.96
CA TYR A 178 -10.62 -9.10 -5.58
C TYR A 178 -12.06 -8.96 -5.07
N GLU A 179 -12.93 -8.30 -5.84
CA GLU A 179 -14.34 -8.08 -5.49
C GLU A 179 -15.07 -9.42 -5.25
N ASN A 180 -14.96 -10.36 -6.18
CA ASN A 180 -15.59 -11.69 -6.06
C ASN A 180 -15.04 -12.48 -4.87
N THR A 181 -13.72 -12.43 -4.65
CA THR A 181 -13.06 -13.12 -3.54
C THR A 181 -13.51 -12.56 -2.20
N MET A 182 -13.52 -11.24 -2.07
CA MET A 182 -13.87 -10.55 -0.83
C MET A 182 -15.35 -10.69 -0.50
N LYS A 183 -16.23 -10.58 -1.51
CA LYS A 183 -17.67 -10.86 -1.35
C LYS A 183 -17.91 -12.28 -0.84
N THR A 184 -17.31 -13.27 -1.49
CA THR A 184 -17.41 -14.68 -1.08
C THR A 184 -16.89 -14.90 0.35
N MET A 185 -15.78 -14.25 0.70
CA MET A 185 -15.18 -14.36 2.03
C MET A 185 -16.14 -13.82 3.11
N TRP A 186 -16.67 -12.60 2.95
CA TRP A 186 -17.57 -12.01 3.95
C TRP A 186 -18.94 -12.69 4.01
N GLU A 187 -19.44 -13.25 2.90
CA GLU A 187 -20.65 -14.09 2.89
C GLU A 187 -20.46 -15.37 3.71
N LYS A 188 -19.32 -16.05 3.56
CA LYS A 188 -19.03 -17.31 4.26
C LYS A 188 -18.52 -17.12 5.69
N MET A 189 -17.92 -15.96 5.97
CA MET A 189 -17.24 -15.68 7.24
C MET A 189 -17.66 -14.30 7.77
N PRO A 190 -18.93 -14.13 8.16
CA PRO A 190 -19.46 -12.83 8.61
C PRO A 190 -18.84 -12.33 9.92
N SER A 191 -18.10 -13.17 10.64
CA SER A 191 -17.33 -12.78 11.83
C SER A 191 -16.05 -11.99 11.49
N LEU A 192 -15.57 -12.04 10.24
CA LEU A 192 -14.40 -11.27 9.81
C LEU A 192 -14.78 -9.81 9.59
N ARG A 193 -13.95 -8.90 10.10
CA ARG A 193 -14.18 -7.46 9.97
C ARG A 193 -14.03 -7.02 8.51
N ASN A 194 -14.99 -6.22 8.04
CA ASN A 194 -14.84 -5.40 6.84
C ASN A 194 -14.46 -3.98 7.26
N ASN A 195 -13.19 -3.61 7.11
CA ASN A 195 -12.69 -2.29 7.50
C ASN A 195 -13.36 -1.18 6.67
N PHE A 196 -13.57 -1.42 5.37
CA PHE A 196 -14.06 -0.41 4.44
C PHE A 196 -15.20 -0.98 3.58
N PRO A 197 -16.43 -1.03 4.10
CA PRO A 197 -17.58 -1.51 3.34
C PRO A 197 -17.73 -0.76 2.01
N GLY A 198 -17.91 -1.51 0.92
CA GLY A 198 -17.92 -0.99 -0.45
C GLY A 198 -16.56 -0.99 -1.16
N GLY A 199 -15.47 -1.35 -0.46
CA GLY A 199 -14.15 -1.56 -1.03
C GLY A 199 -13.73 -3.02 -1.09
N VAL A 200 -12.67 -3.29 -1.85
CA VAL A 200 -12.13 -4.66 -2.07
C VAL A 200 -10.90 -5.00 -1.22
N PHE A 201 -10.53 -4.14 -0.27
CA PHE A 201 -9.35 -4.37 0.58
C PHE A 201 -9.74 -5.09 1.87
N GLY A 202 -9.22 -6.31 2.05
CA GLY A 202 -9.48 -7.12 3.25
C GLY A 202 -8.74 -6.65 4.50
N ALA A 203 -7.58 -6.02 4.35
CA ALA A 203 -6.78 -5.54 5.45
C ALA A 203 -6.20 -4.14 5.17
N ALA A 204 -5.81 -3.46 6.24
CA ALA A 204 -5.08 -2.20 6.19
C ALA A 204 -3.90 -2.22 7.17
N ALA A 205 -2.84 -1.52 6.78
CA ALA A 205 -1.64 -1.31 7.59
C ALA A 205 -1.52 0.18 7.95
N PHE A 206 -1.37 0.48 9.23
CA PHE A 206 -1.16 1.82 9.77
C PHE A 206 0.28 1.92 10.27
N ASN A 207 1.10 2.72 9.59
CA ASN A 207 2.51 2.98 9.91
C ASN A 207 2.64 4.32 10.63
N PHE A 208 2.92 4.32 11.93
CA PHE A 208 3.00 5.51 12.78
C PHE A 208 4.42 6.11 12.80
N GLY A 209 4.95 6.47 11.63
CA GLY A 209 6.31 7.00 11.45
C GLY A 209 6.38 8.35 10.77
#